data_AF-A0A3B6KKT0-F1
#
_entry.id   AF-A0A3B6KKT0-F1
#
_cell.length_a   1.000
_cell.length_b   1.000
_cell.length_c   1.000
_cell.angle_alpha   90.00
_cell.angle_beta   90.00
_cell.angle_gamma   90.00
#
_symmetry.space_group_name_H-M   'P 1'
#
loop_
_entity.id
_entity.type
_entity.pdbx_description
1 polymer ?
#
loop_
_entity_poly.entity_id
_entity_poly.type
_entity_poly.pdbx_seq_one_letter_code
_entity_poly.pdbx_strand_id
1 'polypeptide(L)'
;MVAKNEMWAAKDAATRARAVDESKKYKRSLVEIGVMLSISAIHILLSFLVPGISWQHQIMCWQNAMIAFASAAMFTWTHLKNFRWSVHKTELPLV
;
A
#
# COMPACT_ATOMS: atom_id res chain seq x y z
N MET A 1 31.13 -1.16 -32.34
CA MET A 1 31.02 -0.27 -31.16
C MET A 1 29.59 0.26 -30.96
N VAL A 2 28.86 0.62 -32.02
CA VAL A 2 27.45 1.11 -31.95
C VAL A 2 26.49 0.13 -31.26
N ALA A 3 26.46 -1.14 -31.67
CA ALA A 3 25.57 -2.15 -31.09
C ALA A 3 25.75 -2.37 -29.57
N LYS A 4 26.97 -2.19 -29.06
CA LYS A 4 27.25 -2.30 -27.62
C LYS A 4 26.67 -1.09 -26.87
N ASN A 5 26.77 0.11 -27.44
CA ASN A 5 26.23 1.33 -26.84
C ASN A 5 24.69 1.33 -26.84
N GLU A 6 24.06 0.83 -27.90
CA GLU A 6 22.60 0.67 -27.99
C GLU A 6 22.08 -0.36 -26.97
N MET A 7 22.79 -1.47 -26.78
CA MET A 7 22.44 -2.47 -25.77
C MET A 7 22.53 -1.92 -24.34
N TRP A 8 23.55 -1.11 -24.04
CA TRP A 8 23.69 -0.45 -22.74
C TRP A 8 22.58 0.58 -22.50
N ALA A 9 22.25 1.38 -23.51
CA ALA A 9 21.16 2.35 -23.43
C ALA A 9 19.79 1.65 -23.21
N ALA A 10 19.55 0.54 -23.90
CA ALA A 10 18.33 -0.27 -23.72
C ALA A 10 18.24 -0.88 -22.30
N LYS A 11 19.38 -1.34 -21.75
CA LYS A 11 19.44 -1.88 -20.39
C LYS A 11 19.20 -0.81 -19.32
N ASP A 12 19.76 0.40 -19.50
CA ASP A 12 19.51 1.53 -18.60
C ASP A 12 18.03 1.97 -18.65
N ALA A 13 17.48 2.11 -19.85
CA ALA A 13 16.06 2.42 -20.04
C ALA A 13 15.14 1.37 -19.38
N ALA A 14 15.44 0.08 -19.55
CA ALA A 14 14.69 -1.00 -18.91
C ALA A 14 14.79 -0.96 -17.37
N THR A 15 15.96 -0.62 -16.83
CA THR A 15 16.18 -0.48 -15.39
C THR A 15 15.39 0.69 -14.81
N ARG A 16 15.44 1.85 -15.48
CA ARG A 16 14.64 3.03 -15.10
C ARG A 16 13.14 2.74 -15.16
N ALA A 17 12.68 2.07 -16.22
CA ALA A 17 11.27 1.70 -16.36
C ALA A 17 10.79 0.79 -15.21
N ARG A 18 11.62 -0.19 -14.80
CA ARG A 18 11.33 -1.04 -13.63
C ARG A 18 11.26 -0.25 -12.33
N ALA A 19 12.24 0.64 -12.09
CA ALA A 19 12.25 1.47 -10.89
C ALA A 19 11.00 2.39 -10.80
N VAL A 20 10.56 2.94 -11.94
CA VAL A 20 9.33 3.75 -12.00
C VAL A 20 8.10 2.90 -11.67
N ASP A 21 7.98 1.70 -12.25
CA ASP A 21 6.85 0.80 -11.99
C ASP A 21 6.78 0.36 -10.51
N GLU A 22 7.93 0.01 -9.92
CA GLU A 22 8.01 -0.31 -8.49
C GLU A 22 7.63 0.88 -7.60
N SER A 23 8.09 2.08 -7.94
CA SER A 23 7.71 3.31 -7.21
C SER A 23 6.20 3.57 -7.28
N LYS A 24 5.57 3.26 -8.42
CA LYS A 24 4.12 3.42 -8.62
C LYS A 24 3.33 2.42 -7.79
N LYS A 25 3.78 1.15 -7.75
CA LYS A 25 3.19 0.10 -6.90
C LYS A 25 3.31 0.45 -5.42
N TYR A 26 4.45 0.98 -4.99
CA TYR A 26 4.67 1.45 -3.63
C TYR A 26 3.67 2.54 -3.25
N LYS A 27 3.59 3.62 -4.04
CA LYS A 27 2.66 4.73 -3.80
C LYS A 27 1.21 4.26 -3.79
N ARG A 28 0.82 3.39 -4.72
CA ARG A 28 -0.55 2.84 -4.78
C ARG A 28 -0.91 2.09 -3.51
N SER A 29 0.00 1.23 -3.03
CA SER A 29 -0.22 0.45 -1.81
C SER A 29 -0.37 1.34 -0.57
N LEU A 30 0.39 2.44 -0.46
CA LEU A 30 0.19 3.43 0.62
C LEU A 30 -1.19 4.10 0.55
N VAL A 31 -1.64 4.45 -0.65
CA VAL A 31 -2.98 5.04 -0.84
C VAL A 31 -4.06 4.04 -0.41
N GLU A 32 -3.96 2.77 -0.78
CA GLU A 32 -4.91 1.73 -0.38
C GLU A 32 -4.98 1.57 1.16
N ILE A 33 -3.83 1.58 1.85
CA ILE A 33 -3.77 1.57 3.32
C ILE A 33 -4.49 2.80 3.90
N GLY A 34 -4.18 3.99 3.37
CA GLY A 34 -4.79 5.24 3.82
C GLY A 34 -6.31 5.27 3.63
N VAL A 35 -6.81 4.75 2.51
CA VAL A 35 -8.26 4.63 2.24
C VAL A 35 -8.94 3.72 3.28
N MET A 36 -8.37 2.55 3.57
CA MET A 36 -8.94 1.63 4.55
C MET A 36 -8.98 2.23 5.97
N LEU A 37 -7.91 2.92 6.38
CA LEU A 37 -7.88 3.64 7.65
C LEU A 37 -8.92 4.77 7.70
N SER A 38 -9.11 5.49 6.59
CA SER A 38 -10.12 6.55 6.49
C SER A 38 -11.54 5.99 6.61
N ILE A 39 -11.84 4.86 5.96
CA ILE A 39 -13.13 4.17 6.07
C ILE A 39 -13.37 3.74 7.53
N SER A 40 -12.36 3.20 8.20
CA SER A 40 -12.45 2.83 9.61
C SER A 40 -12.77 4.04 10.48
N ALA A 41 -12.04 5.15 10.31
CA ALA A 41 -12.27 6.38 11.04
C ALA A 41 -13.69 6.95 10.83
N ILE A 42 -14.19 6.95 9.60
CA ILE A 42 -15.55 7.40 9.28
C ILE A 42 -16.60 6.58 10.04
N HIS A 43 -16.46 5.26 10.05
CA HIS A 43 -17.42 4.38 10.75
C HIS A 43 -17.36 4.55 12.27
N ILE A 44 -16.17 4.73 12.84
CA ILE A 44 -16.02 5.04 14.28
C ILE A 44 -16.73 6.36 14.59
N LEU A 45 -16.47 7.41 13.81
CA LEU A 45 -17.09 8.72 14.01
C LEU A 45 -18.62 8.66 13.88
N LEU A 46 -19.14 7.97 12.87
CA LEU A 46 -20.58 7.79 12.68
C LEU A 46 -21.26 7.09 13.87
N SER A 47 -20.55 6.17 14.55
CA SER A 47 -21.10 5.46 15.71
C SER A 47 -21.36 6.38 16.92
N PHE A 48 -20.62 7.49 17.02
CA PHE A 48 -20.70 8.45 18.13
C PHE A 48 -21.43 9.75 17.79
N LEU A 49 -21.34 10.22 16.55
CA LEU A 49 -21.79 11.56 16.17
C LEU A 49 -23.28 11.66 15.83
N VAL A 50 -23.99 10.54 15.67
CA VAL A 50 -25.41 10.52 15.34
C VAL A 50 -26.24 10.35 16.62
N PRO A 51 -26.91 11.41 17.12
CA PRO A 51 -27.77 11.29 18.29
C PRO A 51 -28.98 10.41 17.95
N GLY A 52 -29.32 9.47 18.83
CA GLY A 52 -30.48 8.59 18.64
C GLY A 52 -30.27 7.46 17.63
N ILE A 53 -29.03 7.19 17.21
CA ILE A 53 -28.69 6.00 16.44
C ILE A 53 -29.09 4.74 17.21
N SER A 54 -29.73 3.78 16.53
CA SER A 54 -30.12 2.53 17.20
C SER A 54 -28.89 1.68 17.52
N TRP A 55 -28.97 0.89 18.58
CA TRP A 55 -27.88 0.00 19.02
C TRP A 55 -27.39 -0.93 17.90
N GLN A 56 -28.31 -1.43 17.07
CA GLN A 56 -27.99 -2.28 15.92
C GLN A 56 -27.12 -1.54 14.90
N HIS A 57 -27.44 -0.29 14.59
CA HIS A 57 -26.64 0.52 13.66
C HIS A 57 -25.26 0.86 14.24
N GLN A 58 -25.17 1.14 15.55
CA GLN A 58 -23.87 1.32 16.21
C GLN A 58 -23.00 0.07 16.08
N ILE A 59 -23.55 -1.12 16.35
CA ILE A 59 -22.81 -2.38 16.19
C ILE A 59 -22.32 -2.56 14.75
N MET A 60 -23.17 -2.30 13.75
CA MET A 60 -22.77 -2.40 12.35
C MET A 60 -21.64 -1.42 12.00
N CYS A 61 -21.70 -0.19 12.51
CA CYS A 61 -20.61 0.78 12.35
C CYS A 61 -19.30 0.24 12.94
N TRP A 62 -19.34 -0.30 14.17
CA TRP A 62 -18.16 -0.89 14.81
C TRP A 62 -17.61 -2.10 14.08
N GLN A 63 -18.47 -2.99 13.59
CA GLN A 63 -18.05 -4.15 12.78
C GLN A 63 -17.34 -3.72 11.51
N ASN A 64 -17.91 -2.77 10.76
CA ASN A 64 -17.28 -2.24 9.55
C ASN A 64 -15.96 -1.53 9.86
N ALA A 65 -15.89 -0.78 10.96
CA ALA A 65 -14.65 -0.14 11.40
C ALA A 65 -13.54 -1.16 11.69
N MET A 66 -13.88 -2.25 12.39
CA MET A 66 -12.93 -3.32 12.73
C MET A 66 -12.48 -4.09 11.48
N ILE A 67 -13.38 -4.37 10.54
CA ILE A 67 -13.03 -5.03 9.27
C ILE A 67 -12.07 -4.13 8.46
N ALA A 68 -12.40 -2.85 8.29
CA ALA A 68 -11.55 -1.90 7.57
C ALA A 68 -10.17 -1.75 8.23
N PHE A 69 -10.12 -1.72 9.57
CA PHE A 69 -8.86 -1.67 10.32
C PHE A 69 -8.02 -2.94 10.13
N ALA A 70 -8.64 -4.13 10.20
CA ALA A 70 -7.97 -5.40 9.95
C ALA A 70 -7.43 -5.48 8.51
N SER A 71 -8.20 -5.03 7.52
CA SER A 71 -7.74 -4.93 6.13
C SER A 71 -6.54 -3.98 5.99
N ALA A 72 -6.59 -2.80 6.62
CA ALA A 72 -5.46 -1.86 6.62
C ALA A 72 -4.19 -2.49 7.23
N ALA A 73 -4.33 -3.25 8.32
CA ALA A 73 -3.21 -3.96 8.95
C ALA A 73 -2.62 -5.03 8.02
N MET A 74 -3.46 -5.82 7.33
CA MET A 74 -2.99 -6.80 6.33
C MET A 74 -2.29 -6.14 5.14
N PHE A 75 -2.81 -5.03 4.63
CA PHE A 75 -2.16 -4.27 3.56
C PHE A 75 -0.84 -3.67 4.02
N THR A 76 -0.78 -3.14 5.24
CA THR A 76 0.46 -2.62 5.84
C THR A 76 1.51 -3.71 5.97
N TRP A 77 1.12 -4.89 6.46
CA TRP A 77 2.02 -6.04 6.55
C TRP A 77 2.54 -6.46 5.16
N THR A 78 1.65 -6.54 4.18
CA THR A 78 2.01 -6.90 2.79
C THR A 78 2.93 -5.86 2.16
N HIS A 79 2.65 -4.57 2.40
CA HIS A 79 3.49 -3.45 1.96
C HIS A 79 4.89 -3.55 2.57
N LEU A 80 5.00 -3.77 3.87
CA LEU A 80 6.28 -3.95 4.55
C LEU A 80 7.03 -5.16 4.01
N LYS A 81 6.37 -6.31 3.86
CA LYS A 81 6.98 -7.53 3.32
C LYS A 81 7.52 -7.32 1.90
N ASN A 82 6.74 -6.71 1.02
CA ASN A 82 7.12 -6.55 -0.38
C ASN A 82 8.21 -5.48 -0.57
N PHE A 83 8.14 -4.37 0.16
CA PHE A 83 9.04 -3.23 -0.07
C PHE A 83 10.24 -3.18 0.89
N ARG A 84 10.13 -3.61 2.16
CA ARG A 84 11.33 -3.72 3.03
C ARG A 84 12.25 -4.88 2.63
N TRP A 85 11.68 -6.02 2.23
CA TRP A 85 12.49 -7.16 1.79
C TRP A 85 13.14 -6.91 0.42
N SER A 86 12.51 -6.11 -0.45
CA SER A 86 13.09 -5.72 -1.74
C SER A 86 14.33 -4.84 -1.57
N VAL A 87 14.29 -3.87 -0.63
CA VAL A 87 15.45 -3.02 -0.29
C VAL A 87 16.63 -3.85 0.21
N HIS A 88 16.39 -4.88 1.03
CA HIS A 88 17.48 -5.72 1.54
C HIS A 88 18.14 -6.60 0.46
N LYS A 89 17.43 -6.91 -0.63
CA LYS A 89 17.99 -7.66 -1.77
C LYS A 89 18.79 -6.78 -2.73
N THR A 90 18.60 -5.46 -2.71
CA THR A 90 19.33 -4.53 -3.59
C THR A 90 20.69 -4.13 -3.01
N GLU A 91 20.91 -4.31 -1.70
CA GLU A 91 22.19 -4.01 -1.03
C GLU A 91 23.14 -5.21 -0.89
N LEU A 92 22.70 -6.43 -1.23
CA LEU A 92 23.63 -7.56 -1.37
C LEU A 92 24.41 -7.36 -2.68
N PRO A 93 25.75 -7.24 -2.63
CA PRO A 93 26.55 -7.15 -3.83
C PRO A 93 26.26 -8.39 -4.68
N LEU A 94 25.99 -8.17 -5.97
CA LEU A 94 26.04 -9.21 -6.98
C LEU A 94 27.47 -9.78 -6.98
N VAL A 95 27.69 -10.81 -6.17
CA VAL A 95 28.85 -11.70 -6.25
C VAL A 95 28.57 -12.73 -7.34
#